data_AF-A0A9Q0TIZ0-F1
#
_entry.id   AF-A0A9Q0TIZ0-F1
#
_cell.length_a   1.000
_cell.length_b   1.000
_cell.length_c   1.000
_cell.angle_alpha   90.00
_cell.angle_beta   90.00
_cell.angle_gamma   90.00
#
_symmetry.space_group_name_H-M   'P 1'
#
loop_
_entity.id
_entity.type
_entity.pdbx_description
1 polymer ?
#
loop_
_entity_poly.entity_id
_entity_poly.type
_entity_poly.pdbx_seq_one_letter_code
_entity_poly.pdbx_strand_id
1 'polypeptide(L)'
;MSQFGIEPDEITYLGVLISCCHGGLVKEARHYLDSMFELHGITPHLEHYACMIDMLGRVGLLEDAKKTIDHMPIQPDVHIWQILLSACNIHGHVELGRVAASKLLEIHPENESAYILLSNLYASAGMWNAVGRLRKEMKEKTLRKEPGSSWIQIGRKSHTFFVNDTSHPQSEEIYEELIRLYKQVIVSLEPEQDGASLLTMVLAA
;
A
#
# COMPACT_ATOMS: atom_id res chain seq x y z
N MET A 1 5.33 14.30 -28.40
CA MET A 1 6.61 14.97 -28.05
C MET A 1 7.60 14.84 -29.21
N SER A 2 7.94 13.63 -29.66
CA SER A 2 8.87 13.42 -30.78
C SER A 2 8.39 14.02 -32.12
N GLN A 3 7.08 14.01 -32.40
CA GLN A 3 6.51 14.66 -33.60
C GLN A 3 6.70 16.19 -33.62
N PHE A 4 6.96 16.81 -32.47
CA PHE A 4 7.25 18.24 -32.34
C PHE A 4 8.75 18.52 -32.21
N GLY A 5 9.61 17.52 -32.38
CA GLY A 5 11.07 17.64 -32.21
C GLY A 5 11.52 17.82 -30.75
N ILE A 6 10.66 17.53 -29.77
CA ILE A 6 10.99 17.58 -28.34
C ILE A 6 11.39 16.17 -27.91
N GLU A 7 12.63 16.04 -27.46
CA GLU A 7 13.14 14.78 -26.91
C GLU A 7 12.53 14.52 -25.51
N PRO A 8 12.07 13.29 -25.24
CA PRO A 8 11.62 12.92 -23.90
C PRO A 8 12.79 12.95 -22.92
N ASP A 9 12.53 13.35 -21.69
CA ASP A 9 13.46 13.30 -20.56
C ASP A 9 13.00 12.26 -19.52
N GLU A 10 13.75 12.14 -18.43
CA GLU A 10 13.42 11.24 -17.31
C GLU A 10 12.01 11.49 -16.73
N ILE A 11 11.59 12.75 -16.63
CA ILE A 11 10.28 13.12 -16.08
C ILE A 11 9.15 12.70 -17.04
N THR A 12 9.38 12.84 -18.35
CA THR A 12 8.45 12.38 -19.38
C THR A 12 8.25 10.87 -19.29
N TYR A 13 9.33 10.10 -19.19
CA TYR A 13 9.26 8.65 -19.05
C TYR A 13 8.57 8.22 -17.76
N LEU A 14 8.85 8.89 -16.64
CA LEU A 14 8.17 8.62 -15.39
C LEU A 14 6.65 8.84 -15.50
N GLY A 15 6.21 9.92 -16.15
CA GLY A 15 4.78 10.18 -16.40
C GLY A 15 4.12 9.11 -17.27
N VAL A 16 4.82 8.63 -18.30
CA VAL A 16 4.34 7.51 -19.15
C VAL A 16 4.23 6.23 -18.32
N LEU A 17 5.25 5.89 -17.53
CA LEU A 17 5.23 4.68 -16.68
C LEU A 17 4.10 4.74 -15.66
N ILE A 18 3.89 5.86 -14.97
CA ILE A 18 2.77 6.05 -14.02
C ILE A 18 1.42 5.83 -14.73
N SER A 19 1.27 6.36 -15.95
CA SER A 19 0.05 6.16 -16.75
C SER A 19 -0.16 4.69 -17.10
N CYS A 20 0.91 3.97 -17.48
CA CYS A 20 0.86 2.52 -17.69
C CYS A 20 0.53 1.76 -16.41
N CYS A 21 1.02 2.20 -15.24
CA CYS A 21 0.70 1.61 -13.93
C CYS A 21 -0.79 1.71 -13.63
N HIS A 22 -1.38 2.88 -13.84
CA HIS A 22 -2.83 3.09 -13.66
C HIS A 22 -3.67 2.24 -14.63
N GLY A 23 -3.19 2.04 -15.87
CA GLY A 23 -3.85 1.20 -16.87
C GLY A 23 -3.56 -0.30 -16.78
N GLY A 24 -2.65 -0.74 -15.89
CA GLY A 24 -2.19 -2.14 -15.86
C GLY A 24 -1.46 -2.60 -17.13
N LEU A 25 -0.87 -1.66 -17.88
CA LEU A 25 -0.25 -1.88 -19.19
C LEU A 25 1.21 -2.37 -19.06
N VAL A 26 1.36 -3.64 -18.65
CA VAL A 26 2.68 -4.24 -18.33
C VAL A 26 3.63 -4.28 -19.52
N LYS A 27 3.12 -4.61 -20.71
CA LYS A 27 3.97 -4.74 -21.91
C LYS A 27 4.51 -3.38 -22.34
N GLU A 28 3.64 -2.38 -22.31
CA GLU A 28 3.93 -1.00 -22.68
C GLU A 28 4.92 -0.38 -21.69
N ALA A 29 4.70 -0.57 -20.39
CA ALA A 29 5.64 -0.07 -19.39
C ALA A 29 7.03 -0.69 -19.53
N ARG A 30 7.11 -2.00 -19.83
CA ARG A 30 8.41 -2.65 -20.03
C ARG A 30 9.11 -2.08 -21.25
N HIS A 31 8.38 -1.97 -22.35
CA HIS A 31 8.88 -1.34 -23.57
C HIS A 31 9.39 0.09 -23.30
N TYR A 32 8.64 0.92 -22.57
CA TYR A 32 9.08 2.29 -22.27
C TYR A 32 10.27 2.34 -21.32
N LEU A 33 10.34 1.47 -20.30
CA LEU A 33 11.48 1.38 -19.40
C LEU A 33 12.77 1.00 -20.14
N ASP A 34 12.69 0.01 -21.04
CA ASP A 34 13.84 -0.43 -21.86
C ASP A 34 14.24 0.66 -22.87
N SER A 35 13.25 1.32 -23.48
CA SER A 35 13.46 2.39 -24.47
C SER A 35 14.18 3.62 -23.92
N MET A 36 14.12 3.88 -22.60
CA MET A 36 14.82 5.01 -21.97
C MET A 36 16.29 5.03 -22.35
N PHE A 37 16.97 3.89 -22.17
CA PHE A 37 18.39 3.78 -22.48
C PHE A 37 18.62 3.51 -23.97
N GLU A 38 17.87 2.57 -24.57
CA GLU A 38 18.10 2.12 -25.94
C GLU A 38 17.91 3.20 -26.99
N LEU A 39 16.93 4.09 -26.80
CA LEU A 39 16.56 5.11 -27.80
C LEU A 39 17.03 6.51 -27.43
N HIS A 40 17.10 6.83 -26.13
CA HIS A 40 17.35 8.19 -25.64
C HIS A 40 18.57 8.31 -24.72
N GLY A 41 19.27 7.21 -24.41
CA GLY A 41 20.45 7.23 -23.54
C GLY A 41 20.15 7.63 -22.08
N ILE A 42 18.89 7.59 -21.67
CA ILE A 42 18.43 7.95 -20.33
C ILE A 42 18.55 6.73 -19.43
N THR A 43 19.25 6.87 -18.31
CA THR A 43 19.37 5.78 -17.34
C THR A 43 18.13 5.76 -16.43
N PRO A 44 17.42 4.63 -16.31
CA PRO A 44 16.31 4.53 -15.36
C PRO A 44 16.76 4.71 -13.90
N HIS A 45 16.07 5.58 -13.18
CA HIS A 45 16.25 5.81 -11.74
C HIS A 45 15.27 5.01 -10.87
N LEU A 46 15.42 5.08 -9.55
CA LEU A 46 14.61 4.33 -8.57
C LEU A 46 13.11 4.50 -8.79
N GLU A 47 12.65 5.69 -9.13
CA GLU A 47 11.24 6.04 -9.36
C GLU A 47 10.64 5.26 -10.54
N HIS A 48 11.44 5.04 -11.58
CA HIS A 48 11.01 4.29 -12.77
C HIS A 48 10.84 2.80 -12.44
N TYR A 49 11.79 2.24 -11.68
CA TYR A 49 11.68 0.86 -11.19
C TYR A 49 10.55 0.70 -10.18
N ALA A 50 10.35 1.66 -9.27
CA ALA A 50 9.24 1.67 -8.32
C ALA A 50 7.89 1.58 -9.02
N CYS A 51 7.69 2.36 -10.10
CA CYS A 51 6.50 2.27 -10.94
C CYS A 51 6.31 0.86 -11.53
N MET A 52 7.35 0.30 -12.14
CA MET A 52 7.32 -1.04 -12.72
C MET A 52 6.96 -2.12 -11.67
N ILE A 53 7.57 -2.06 -10.49
CA ILE A 53 7.38 -3.02 -9.40
C ILE A 53 5.98 -2.88 -8.79
N ASP A 54 5.50 -1.64 -8.59
CA ASP A 54 4.15 -1.37 -8.08
C ASP A 54 3.10 -1.92 -9.04
N MET A 55 3.25 -1.69 -10.34
CA MET A 55 2.35 -2.24 -11.34
C MET A 55 2.34 -3.78 -11.32
N LEU A 56 3.51 -4.42 -11.44
CA LEU A 56 3.63 -5.89 -11.42
C LEU A 56 3.03 -6.45 -10.14
N GLY A 57 3.27 -5.78 -9.02
CA GLY A 57 2.70 -6.09 -7.72
C GLY A 57 1.18 -6.07 -7.72
N ARG A 58 0.55 -5.01 -8.23
CA ARG A 58 -0.92 -4.86 -8.27
C ARG A 58 -1.63 -5.87 -9.17
N VAL A 59 -0.98 -6.30 -10.25
CA VAL A 59 -1.54 -7.32 -11.15
C VAL A 59 -1.20 -8.76 -10.73
N GLY A 60 -0.56 -8.94 -9.57
CA GLY A 60 -0.23 -10.26 -9.02
C GLY A 60 1.00 -10.94 -9.62
N LEU A 61 1.78 -10.26 -10.45
CA LEU A 61 3.02 -10.76 -11.04
C LEU A 61 4.20 -10.58 -10.07
N LEU A 62 4.07 -11.12 -8.86
CA LEU A 62 5.01 -10.90 -7.76
C LEU A 62 6.43 -11.41 -8.04
N GLU A 63 6.55 -12.56 -8.71
CA GLU A 63 7.86 -13.11 -9.08
C GLU A 63 8.57 -12.22 -10.11
N ASP A 64 7.83 -11.62 -11.04
CA ASP A 64 8.40 -10.68 -11.99
C ASP A 64 8.75 -9.35 -11.32
N ALA A 65 7.97 -8.91 -10.33
CA ALA A 65 8.33 -7.76 -9.49
C ALA A 65 9.65 -8.02 -8.76
N LYS A 66 9.83 -9.22 -8.17
CA LYS A 66 11.09 -9.60 -7.52
C LYS A 66 12.26 -9.70 -8.51
N LYS A 67 12.05 -10.27 -9.70
CA LYS A 67 13.07 -10.28 -10.75
C LYS A 67 13.47 -8.88 -11.15
N THR A 68 12.54 -7.94 -11.29
CA THR A 68 12.86 -6.53 -11.59
C THR A 68 13.79 -5.94 -10.52
N ILE A 69 13.54 -6.22 -9.24
CA ILE A 69 14.40 -5.79 -8.12
C ILE A 69 15.78 -6.48 -8.17
N ASP A 70 15.87 -7.71 -8.64
CA ASP A 70 17.14 -8.43 -8.71
C ASP A 70 18.03 -8.01 -9.89
N HIS A 71 17.42 -7.49 -10.95
CA HIS A 71 18.12 -7.09 -12.18
C HIS A 71 18.35 -5.58 -12.29
N MET A 72 17.81 -4.77 -11.38
CA MET A 72 18.06 -3.33 -11.41
C MET A 72 19.54 -3.03 -11.18
N PRO A 73 20.15 -2.10 -11.94
CA PRO A 73 21.57 -1.76 -11.82
C PRO A 73 21.87 -0.84 -10.62
N ILE A 74 20.87 -0.54 -9.80
CA ILE A 74 20.92 0.38 -8.66
C ILE A 74 20.47 -0.38 -7.42
N GLN A 75 21.03 -0.05 -6.24
CA GLN A 75 20.60 -0.70 -5.01
C GLN A 75 19.14 -0.35 -4.67
N PRO A 76 18.26 -1.35 -4.41
CA PRO A 76 16.89 -1.08 -4.01
C PRO A 76 16.84 -0.42 -2.62
N ASP A 77 16.02 0.60 -2.48
CA ASP A 77 15.84 1.34 -1.23
C ASP A 77 14.65 0.79 -0.40
N VAL A 78 14.38 1.45 0.73
CA VAL A 78 13.25 1.11 1.61
C VAL A 78 11.92 1.12 0.85
N HIS A 79 11.74 2.09 -0.06
CA HIS A 79 10.48 2.27 -0.79
C HIS A 79 10.22 1.10 -1.73
N ILE A 80 11.23 0.65 -2.48
CA ILE A 80 11.14 -0.50 -3.39
C ILE A 80 10.70 -1.78 -2.64
N TRP A 81 11.33 -2.09 -1.51
CA TRP A 81 10.95 -3.25 -0.71
C TRP A 81 9.56 -3.11 -0.07
N GLN A 82 9.17 -1.88 0.29
CA GLN A 82 7.85 -1.61 0.84
C GLN A 82 6.73 -1.81 -0.20
N ILE A 83 6.97 -1.44 -1.46
CA ILE A 83 6.04 -1.72 -2.57
C ILE A 83 5.85 -3.23 -2.74
N LEU A 84 6.95 -4.00 -2.82
CA LEU A 84 6.86 -5.46 -2.96
C LEU A 84 6.15 -6.11 -1.77
N LEU A 85 6.44 -5.68 -0.55
CA LEU A 85 5.78 -6.17 0.66
C LEU A 85 4.28 -5.87 0.65
N SER A 86 3.89 -4.68 0.20
CA SER A 86 2.49 -4.28 0.06
C SER A 86 1.77 -5.15 -0.97
N ALA A 87 2.40 -5.44 -2.11
CA ALA A 87 1.85 -6.34 -3.12
C ALA A 87 1.71 -7.79 -2.58
N CYS A 88 2.70 -8.28 -1.83
CA CYS A 88 2.60 -9.59 -1.17
C CYS A 88 1.45 -9.64 -0.16
N ASN A 89 1.15 -8.53 0.52
CA ASN A 89 0.01 -8.42 1.43
C ASN A 89 -1.32 -8.58 0.69
N ILE A 90 -1.49 -7.86 -0.43
CA ILE A 90 -2.69 -7.92 -1.28
C ILE A 90 -2.95 -9.33 -1.79
N HIS A 91 -1.90 -10.02 -2.24
CA HIS A 91 -2.01 -11.34 -2.87
C HIS A 91 -1.76 -12.52 -1.91
N GLY A 92 -1.57 -12.27 -0.61
CA GLY A 92 -1.36 -13.31 0.40
C GLY A 92 -0.07 -14.12 0.24
N HIS A 93 0.95 -13.58 -0.42
CA HIS A 93 2.18 -14.32 -0.74
C HIS A 93 3.21 -14.24 0.40
N VAL A 94 2.99 -15.06 1.43
CA VAL A 94 3.73 -15.01 2.71
C VAL A 94 5.24 -15.08 2.54
N GLU A 95 5.77 -16.06 1.78
CA GLU A 95 7.22 -16.27 1.71
C GLU A 95 7.96 -15.08 1.09
N LEU A 96 7.47 -14.56 -0.04
CA LEU A 96 8.07 -13.37 -0.66
C LEU A 96 7.88 -12.11 0.20
N GLY A 97 6.74 -11.97 0.89
CA GLY A 97 6.52 -10.88 1.83
C GLY A 97 7.53 -10.90 2.98
N ARG A 98 7.91 -12.10 3.49
CA ARG A 98 8.98 -12.23 4.49
C ARG A 98 10.33 -11.76 3.97
N VAL A 99 10.67 -12.12 2.73
CA VAL A 99 11.90 -11.66 2.08
C VAL A 99 11.92 -10.15 1.95
N ALA A 100 10.83 -9.55 1.44
CA ALA A 100 10.69 -8.11 1.28
C ALA A 100 10.80 -7.38 2.62
N ALA A 101 10.10 -7.84 3.65
CA ALA A 101 10.17 -7.26 5.00
C ALA A 101 11.57 -7.38 5.61
N SER A 102 12.25 -8.52 5.45
CA SER A 102 13.62 -8.71 5.94
C SER A 102 14.56 -7.69 5.29
N LYS A 103 14.52 -7.56 3.96
CA LYS A 103 15.36 -6.61 3.23
C LYS A 103 15.08 -5.15 3.61
N LEU A 104 13.81 -4.82 3.80
CA LEU A 104 13.39 -3.50 4.25
C LEU A 104 13.94 -3.20 5.65
N LEU A 105 13.77 -4.12 6.60
CA LEU A 105 14.21 -3.96 7.99
C LEU A 105 15.74 -4.03 8.15
N GLU A 106 16.46 -4.70 7.24
CA GLU A 106 17.92 -4.61 7.15
C GLU A 106 18.38 -3.17 6.85
N ILE A 107 17.63 -2.43 6.02
CA ILE A 107 17.94 -1.03 5.67
C ILE A 107 17.42 -0.06 6.74
N HIS A 108 16.21 -0.28 7.25
CA HIS A 108 15.56 0.58 8.23
C HIS A 108 14.87 -0.25 9.33
N PRO A 109 15.60 -0.66 10.39
CA PRO A 109 15.11 -1.57 11.43
C PRO A 109 13.90 -1.09 12.24
N GLU A 110 13.68 0.23 12.24
CA GLU A 110 12.61 0.93 12.97
C GLU A 110 11.43 1.28 12.05
N ASN A 111 11.37 0.73 10.82
CA ASN A 111 10.27 1.02 9.91
C ASN A 111 8.94 0.39 10.41
N GLU A 112 8.08 1.21 11.00
CA GLU A 112 6.77 0.78 11.51
C GLU A 112 5.89 0.13 10.44
N SER A 113 5.90 0.69 9.22
CA SER A 113 5.06 0.20 8.12
C SER A 113 5.41 -1.23 7.72
N ALA A 114 6.70 -1.61 7.78
CA ALA A 114 7.15 -2.97 7.49
C ALA A 114 6.61 -3.98 8.51
N TYR A 115 6.66 -3.65 9.81
CA TYR A 115 6.08 -4.51 10.85
C TYR A 115 4.57 -4.63 10.69
N ILE A 116 3.88 -3.54 10.39
CA ILE A 116 2.42 -3.53 10.19
C ILE A 116 2.05 -4.39 8.98
N LEU A 117 2.69 -4.19 7.82
CA LEU A 117 2.42 -4.95 6.60
C LEU A 117 2.73 -6.43 6.78
N LEU A 118 3.83 -6.78 7.43
CA LEU A 118 4.19 -8.17 7.72
C LEU A 118 3.23 -8.81 8.72
N SER A 119 2.81 -8.07 9.76
CA SER A 119 1.80 -8.52 10.72
C SER A 119 0.47 -8.78 10.05
N ASN A 120 0.03 -7.90 9.14
CA ASN A 120 -1.21 -8.08 8.40
C ASN A 120 -1.14 -9.31 7.48
N LEU A 121 -0.01 -9.53 6.82
CA LEU A 121 0.22 -10.69 5.96
C LEU A 121 0.19 -12.00 6.76
N TYR A 122 0.78 -12.02 7.95
CA TYR A 122 0.68 -13.18 8.84
C TYR A 122 -0.74 -13.38 9.37
N ALA A 123 -1.46 -12.30 9.69
CA ALA A 123 -2.84 -12.40 10.17
C ALA A 123 -3.77 -12.99 9.10
N SER A 124 -3.67 -12.53 7.85
CA SER A 124 -4.48 -13.07 6.74
C SER A 124 -4.17 -14.54 6.45
N ALA A 125 -2.93 -14.99 6.72
CA ALA A 125 -2.53 -16.40 6.65
C ALA A 125 -2.84 -17.23 7.92
N GLY A 126 -3.50 -16.65 8.93
CA GLY A 126 -3.83 -17.33 10.19
C GLY A 126 -2.63 -17.60 11.12
N MET A 127 -1.48 -16.99 10.87
CA MET A 127 -0.23 -17.19 11.60
C MET A 127 -0.17 -16.34 12.89
N TRP A 128 -1.15 -16.48 13.78
CA TRP A 128 -1.31 -15.65 14.98
C TRP A 128 -0.12 -15.66 15.94
N ASN A 129 0.61 -16.78 16.01
CA ASN A 129 1.84 -16.87 16.81
C ASN A 129 2.93 -15.91 16.27
N ALA A 130 3.04 -15.77 14.95
CA ALA A 130 3.99 -14.84 14.33
C ALA A 130 3.55 -13.38 14.53
N VAL A 131 2.25 -13.10 14.42
CA VAL A 131 1.67 -11.78 14.76
C VAL A 131 2.00 -11.39 16.21
N GLY A 132 1.81 -12.31 17.16
CA GLY A 132 2.14 -12.07 18.57
C GLY A 132 3.62 -11.73 18.79
N ARG A 133 4.53 -12.43 18.10
CA ARG A 133 5.97 -12.13 18.16
C ARG A 133 6.31 -10.76 17.57
N LEU A 134 5.78 -10.41 16.40
CA LEU A 134 6.02 -9.10 15.79
C LEU A 134 5.50 -7.96 16.68
N ARG A 135 4.30 -8.11 17.25
CA ARG A 135 3.76 -7.09 18.18
C ARG A 135 4.59 -6.92 19.43
N LYS A 136 5.23 -7.99 19.92
CA LYS A 136 6.16 -7.92 21.04
C LYS A 136 7.42 -7.14 20.64
N GLU A 137 8.01 -7.45 19.48
CA GLU A 137 9.19 -6.75 18.95
C GLU A 137 8.92 -5.26 18.74
N MET A 138 7.77 -4.90 18.15
CA MET A 138 7.38 -3.49 17.98
C MET A 138 7.32 -2.74 19.31
N LYS A 139 6.76 -3.36 20.36
CA LYS A 139 6.70 -2.75 21.70
C LYS A 139 8.08 -2.56 22.31
N GLU A 140 8.98 -3.52 22.15
CA GLU A 140 10.36 -3.45 22.63
C GLU A 140 11.14 -2.32 21.95
N LYS A 141 10.84 -2.04 20.68
CA LYS A 141 11.41 -0.94 19.89
C LYS A 141 10.69 0.40 20.07
N THR A 142 9.66 0.46 20.92
CA THR A 142 8.80 1.65 21.11
C THR A 142 8.09 2.10 19.83
N LEU A 143 7.97 1.21 18.84
CA LEU A 143 7.24 1.45 17.60
C LEU A 143 5.74 1.40 17.88
N ARG A 144 5.02 2.44 17.48
CA ARG A 144 3.58 2.55 17.72
C ARG A 144 2.90 2.99 16.44
N LYS A 145 2.03 2.13 15.93
CA LYS A 145 1.06 2.56 14.92
C LYS A 145 0.20 3.67 15.53
N GLU A 146 0.32 4.89 15.01
CA GLU A 146 -0.69 5.90 15.29
C GLU A 146 -2.02 5.40 14.72
N PRO A 147 -3.08 5.28 15.54
CA PRO A 147 -4.39 4.91 15.05
C PRO A 147 -4.84 5.92 14.00
N GLY A 148 -5.51 5.44 12.95
CA GLY A 148 -6.14 6.34 11.99
C GLY A 148 -7.06 7.30 12.72
N SER A 149 -6.89 8.59 12.46
CA SER A 149 -7.68 9.65 13.10
C SER A 149 -8.32 10.55 12.05
N SER A 150 -9.56 10.93 12.28
CA SER A 150 -10.20 12.06 11.61
C SER A 150 -10.45 13.17 12.62
N TRP A 151 -10.60 14.40 12.16
CA TRP A 151 -11.00 15.50 13.03
C TRP A 151 -11.90 16.47 12.28
N ILE A 152 -12.79 17.13 13.03
CA ILE A 152 -13.62 18.22 12.53
C ILE A 152 -13.47 19.43 13.45
N GLN A 153 -13.59 20.61 12.88
CA GLN A 153 -13.58 21.85 13.65
C GLN A 153 -14.99 22.44 13.70
N ILE A 154 -15.53 22.57 14.91
CA ILE A 154 -16.82 23.21 15.16
C ILE A 154 -16.55 24.48 15.96
N GLY A 155 -16.69 25.64 15.30
CA GLY A 155 -16.29 26.93 15.88
C GLY A 155 -14.78 26.99 16.18
N ARG A 156 -14.41 27.21 17.45
CA ARG A 156 -13.01 27.24 17.92
C ARG A 156 -12.55 25.92 18.54
N LYS A 157 -13.38 24.87 18.53
CA LYS A 157 -13.08 23.59 19.14
C LYS A 157 -12.78 22.54 18.06
N SER A 158 -11.66 21.83 18.22
CA SER A 158 -11.34 20.65 17.41
C SER A 158 -11.90 19.41 18.09
N HIS A 159 -12.51 18.54 17.30
CA HIS A 159 -13.06 17.26 17.71
C HIS A 159 -12.35 16.17 16.92
N THR A 160 -11.53 15.38 17.59
CA THR A 160 -10.76 14.28 16.98
C THR A 160 -11.45 12.95 17.28
N PHE A 161 -11.44 12.05 16.29
CA PHE A 161 -12.00 10.70 16.36
C PHE A 161 -10.93 9.71 15.92
N PHE A 162 -10.73 8.65 16.71
CA PHE A 162 -9.86 7.54 16.31
C PHE A 162 -10.71 6.32 15.97
N VAL A 163 -10.15 5.38 15.19
CA VAL A 163 -10.80 4.09 14.91
C VAL A 163 -11.17 3.39 16.23
N ASN A 164 -12.44 3.01 16.37
CA ASN A 164 -13.04 2.39 17.56
C ASN A 164 -12.97 3.22 18.86
N ASP A 165 -12.76 4.53 18.76
CA ASP A 165 -12.72 5.41 19.93
C ASP A 165 -14.13 5.81 20.40
N THR A 166 -14.30 5.84 21.72
CA THR A 166 -15.51 6.29 22.41
C THR A 166 -15.21 7.42 23.41
N SER A 167 -14.00 7.99 23.38
CA SER A 167 -13.53 9.03 24.30
C SER A 167 -14.24 10.38 24.12
N HIS A 168 -14.87 10.60 22.97
CA HIS A 168 -15.62 11.82 22.70
C HIS A 168 -16.83 11.94 23.66
N PRO A 169 -17.09 13.11 24.29
CA PRO A 169 -18.20 13.29 25.23
C PRO A 169 -19.59 13.00 24.67
N GLN A 170 -19.73 13.09 23.34
CA GLN A 170 -20.97 12.80 22.60
C GLN A 170 -20.85 11.51 21.77
N SER A 171 -19.99 10.57 22.17
CA SER A 171 -19.74 9.36 21.39
C SER A 171 -21.03 8.57 21.14
N GLU A 172 -21.90 8.41 22.13
CA GLU A 172 -23.19 7.73 22.00
C GLU A 172 -24.06 8.33 20.88
N GLU A 173 -24.33 9.64 20.94
CA GLU A 173 -25.11 10.38 19.93
C GLU A 173 -24.51 10.24 18.51
N ILE A 174 -23.17 10.31 18.42
CA ILE A 174 -22.45 10.20 17.14
C ILE A 174 -22.59 8.79 16.56
N TYR A 175 -22.46 7.74 17.39
CA TYR A 175 -22.64 6.35 16.94
C TYR A 175 -24.10 6.04 16.58
N GLU A 176 -25.08 6.56 17.32
CA GLU A 176 -26.50 6.44 16.96
C GLU A 176 -26.79 7.05 15.59
N GLU A 177 -26.27 8.25 15.36
CA GLU A 177 -26.43 8.96 14.09
C GLU A 177 -25.69 8.27 12.94
N LEU A 178 -24.47 7.76 13.19
CA LEU A 178 -23.72 6.96 12.23
C LEU A 178 -24.50 5.69 11.83
N ILE A 179 -25.08 4.99 12.80
CA ILE A 179 -25.92 3.81 12.55
C ILE A 179 -27.18 4.20 11.74
N ARG A 180 -27.80 5.34 12.05
CA ARG A 180 -28.96 5.86 11.32
C ARG A 180 -28.62 6.14 9.85
N LEU A 181 -27.52 6.84 9.60
CA LEU A 181 -27.04 7.16 8.25
C LEU A 181 -26.65 5.88 7.49
N TYR A 182 -25.95 4.96 8.15
CA TYR A 182 -25.54 3.70 7.54
C TYR A 182 -26.75 2.86 7.08
N LYS A 183 -27.82 2.81 7.89
CA LYS A 183 -29.09 2.17 7.49
C LYS A 183 -29.71 2.83 6.25
N GLN A 184 -29.64 4.16 6.12
CA GLN A 184 -30.16 4.86 4.94
C GLN A 184 -29.35 4.54 3.68
N VAL A 185 -28.02 4.43 3.81
CA VAL A 185 -27.13 4.06 2.70
C VAL A 185 -27.40 2.63 2.26
N ILE A 186 -27.54 1.67 3.18
CA ILE A 186 -27.85 0.26 2.85
C ILE A 186 -29.21 0.14 2.16
N VAL A 187 -30.23 0.85 2.63
CA VAL A 187 -31.58 0.82 2.01
C VAL A 187 -31.57 1.41 0.59
N SER A 188 -30.58 2.25 0.25
CA SER A 188 -30.44 2.89 -1.06
C SER A 188 -29.60 2.07 -2.06
N LEU A 189 -28.93 1.01 -1.59
CA LEU A 189 -28.16 0.09 -2.41
C LEU A 189 -29.01 -1.19 -2.58
N GLU A 190 -29.54 -1.44 -3.77
CA GLU A 190 -30.23 -2.71 -4.03
C GLU A 190 -29.30 -3.89 -3.75
N PRO A 191 -29.82 -5.01 -3.18
CA PRO A 191 -28.98 -6.10 -2.70
C PRO A 191 -28.47 -6.96 -3.88
N GLU A 192 -27.35 -6.59 -4.48
CA GLU A 192 -26.48 -7.59 -5.11
C GLU A 192 -25.60 -8.21 -4.02
N GLN A 193 -26.02 -9.43 -3.63
CA GLN A 193 -25.38 -10.47 -2.81
C GLN A 193 -24.23 -10.09 -1.84
N ASP A 194 -24.43 -10.52 -0.58
CA ASP A 194 -23.46 -10.63 0.52
C ASP A 194 -23.10 -9.38 1.34
N GLY A 195 -24.12 -8.59 1.71
CA GLY A 195 -24.02 -7.55 2.75
C GLY A 195 -23.66 -8.05 4.16
N ALA A 196 -23.73 -9.36 4.44
CA ALA A 196 -23.33 -9.94 5.72
C ALA A 196 -21.79 -10.05 5.89
N SER A 197 -21.05 -10.14 4.79
CA SER A 197 -19.58 -10.25 4.81
C SER A 197 -18.91 -8.91 5.13
N LEU A 198 -19.44 -7.81 4.56
CA LEU A 198 -18.94 -6.45 4.78
C LEU A 198 -19.12 -5.96 6.22
N LEU A 199 -20.25 -6.30 6.86
CA LEU A 199 -20.51 -5.91 8.25
C LEU A 199 -19.53 -6.57 9.24
N THR A 200 -19.08 -7.78 8.92
CA THR A 200 -18.14 -8.55 9.75
C THR A 200 -16.70 -8.06 9.55
N MET A 201 -16.33 -7.61 8.35
CA MET A 201 -14.99 -7.06 8.06
C MET A 201 -14.76 -5.69 8.71
N VAL A 202 -15.77 -4.83 8.80
CA VAL A 202 -15.62 -3.48 9.37
C VAL A 202 -15.56 -3.50 10.90
N LEU A 203 -16.20 -4.47 11.56
CA LEU A 203 -16.17 -4.63 13.02
C LEU A 203 -14.93 -5.40 13.53
N ALA A 204 -14.14 -6.00 12.64
CA ALA A 204 -12.97 -6.82 13.00
C ALA A 204 -11.61 -6.12 12.81
N ALA A 205 -11.59 -4.83 12.45
CA ALA A 205 -10.39 -4.00 12.32
C ALA A 205 -10.30 -2.98 13.47
#